data_AF-A0A850QLB8-F1
#
_entry.id   AF-A0A850QLB8-F1
#
_cell.length_a   1.000
_cell.length_b   1.000
_cell.length_c   1.000
_cell.angle_alpha   90.00
_cell.angle_beta   90.00
_cell.angle_gamma   90.00
#
_symmetry.space_group_name_H-M   'P 1'
#
loop_
_entity.id
_entity.type
_entity.pdbx_description
1 polymer ?
#
loop_
_entity_poly.entity_id
_entity_poly.type
_entity_poly.pdbx_seq_one_letter_code
_entity_poly.pdbx_strand_id
1 'polypeptide(L)'
;MSVQPLSSDKLYRESELNGLAKEIKSTKQLAPIDEIVGQERAQRAVEFAMSIKEKGYNIYAIGRNGLGKRTMVLRYLNRHDPNGNGHTLYDWCYVSNFDNSRSPKVLKLPAGSGLPFKKDIEQLMKRLVKSLPLAFDNEMYYSRADKLKQQLAEK
;
A
#
# COMPACT_ATOMS: atom_id res chain seq x y z
N MET A 1 -38.78 -42.74 -30.52
CA MET A 1 -37.56 -43.23 -29.85
C MET A 1 -37.93 -43.53 -28.40
N SER A 2 -37.93 -44.80 -28.02
CA SER A 2 -38.19 -45.23 -26.64
C SER A 2 -37.02 -44.83 -25.75
N VAL A 3 -37.27 -43.97 -24.76
CA VAL A 3 -36.26 -43.56 -23.78
C VAL A 3 -35.97 -44.76 -22.87
N GLN A 4 -34.72 -45.22 -22.84
CA GLN A 4 -34.30 -46.28 -21.92
C GLN A 4 -34.17 -45.71 -20.49
N PRO A 5 -34.77 -46.33 -19.47
CA PRO A 5 -34.66 -45.85 -18.09
C PRO A 5 -33.24 -46.02 -17.56
N LEU A 6 -32.72 -45.00 -16.86
CA LEU A 6 -31.45 -45.05 -16.16
C LEU A 6 -31.62 -45.79 -14.82
N SER A 7 -30.70 -46.72 -14.54
CA SER A 7 -30.59 -47.39 -13.25
C SER A 7 -29.91 -46.48 -12.21
N SER A 8 -30.14 -46.71 -10.92
CA SER A 8 -29.70 -45.81 -9.84
C SER A 8 -28.18 -45.59 -9.78
N ASP A 9 -27.41 -46.62 -10.13
CA ASP A 9 -25.95 -46.60 -10.31
C ASP A 9 -25.48 -45.66 -11.41
N LYS A 10 -26.34 -45.32 -12.39
CA LYS A 10 -26.03 -44.40 -13.48
C LYS A 10 -26.42 -42.95 -13.18
N LEU A 11 -27.16 -42.71 -12.10
CA LEU A 11 -27.62 -41.37 -11.71
C LEU A 11 -26.58 -40.61 -10.89
N TYR A 12 -25.74 -41.33 -10.15
CA TYR A 12 -24.76 -40.74 -9.25
C TYR A 12 -23.35 -41.10 -9.66
N ARG A 13 -22.49 -40.09 -9.79
CA ARG A 13 -21.05 -40.29 -9.99
C ARG A 13 -20.35 -40.14 -8.65
N GLU A 14 -19.97 -41.26 -8.07
CA GLU A 14 -19.15 -41.26 -6.87
C GLU A 14 -17.74 -40.75 -7.17
N SER A 15 -17.22 -39.91 -6.28
CA SER A 15 -15.81 -39.53 -6.31
C SER A 15 -15.03 -40.52 -5.46
N GLU A 16 -14.23 -41.35 -6.10
CA GLU A 16 -13.34 -42.28 -5.39
C GLU A 16 -12.19 -41.50 -4.74
N LEU A 17 -11.97 -41.71 -3.44
CA LEU A 17 -10.94 -41.01 -2.65
C LEU A 17 -9.56 -41.69 -2.73
N ASN A 18 -9.29 -42.44 -3.80
CA ASN A 18 -8.10 -43.30 -3.94
C ASN A 18 -6.77 -42.54 -3.92
N GLY A 19 -6.79 -41.22 -4.10
CA GLY A 19 -5.61 -40.34 -4.06
C GLY A 19 -5.26 -39.78 -2.67
N LEU A 20 -6.01 -40.13 -1.62
CA LEU A 20 -5.78 -39.68 -0.24
C LEU A 20 -5.20 -40.80 0.62
N ALA A 21 -4.26 -40.46 1.49
CA ALA A 21 -3.73 -41.38 2.49
C ALA A 21 -4.84 -41.88 3.43
N LYS A 22 -4.81 -43.17 3.80
CA LYS A 22 -5.87 -43.84 4.59
C LYS A 22 -6.05 -43.25 6.00
N GLU A 23 -5.00 -42.63 6.51
CA GLU A 23 -4.95 -41.93 7.79
C GLU A 23 -5.68 -40.57 7.79
N ILE A 24 -6.01 -40.02 6.61
CA ILE A 24 -6.72 -38.74 6.49
C ILE A 24 -8.22 -38.97 6.68
N LYS A 25 -8.70 -38.65 7.89
CA LYS A 25 -10.12 -38.79 8.27
C LYS A 25 -10.93 -37.52 8.06
N SER A 26 -10.27 -36.38 7.87
CA SER A 26 -10.93 -35.07 7.74
C SER A 26 -10.10 -34.10 6.90
N THR A 27 -10.79 -33.20 6.19
CA THR A 27 -10.18 -32.09 5.43
C THR A 27 -9.34 -31.14 6.31
N LYS A 28 -9.54 -31.15 7.63
CA LYS A 28 -8.69 -30.40 8.57
C LYS A 28 -7.22 -30.86 8.61
N GLN A 29 -6.96 -32.10 8.19
CA GLN A 29 -5.62 -32.69 8.17
C GLN A 29 -4.89 -32.42 6.86
N LEU A 30 -5.54 -31.77 5.88
CA LEU A 30 -4.94 -31.40 4.61
C LEU A 30 -4.28 -30.03 4.72
N ALA A 31 -3.12 -29.90 4.10
CA ALA A 31 -2.52 -28.60 3.89
C ALA A 31 -3.46 -27.73 3.02
N PRO A 32 -3.71 -26.47 3.41
CA PRO A 32 -4.51 -25.56 2.58
C PRO A 32 -3.89 -25.41 1.19
N ILE A 33 -4.73 -25.44 0.16
CA ILE A 33 -4.29 -25.14 -1.20
C ILE A 33 -4.13 -23.63 -1.33
N ASP A 34 -2.88 -23.19 -1.40
CA ASP A 34 -2.55 -21.79 -1.66
C ASP A 34 -2.47 -21.46 -3.16
N GLU A 35 -2.53 -22.49 -4.01
CA GLU A 35 -2.58 -22.38 -5.46
C GLU A 35 -4.00 -22.10 -5.98
N ILE A 36 -4.05 -21.52 -7.17
CA ILE A 36 -5.31 -21.22 -7.85
C ILE A 36 -5.55 -22.29 -8.89
N VAL A 37 -6.53 -23.14 -8.60
CA VAL A 37 -6.85 -24.30 -9.44
C VAL A 37 -7.71 -23.87 -10.63
N GLY A 38 -7.34 -24.33 -11.83
CA GLY A 38 -8.16 -24.17 -13.05
C GLY A 38 -8.17 -22.77 -13.65
N GLN A 39 -7.24 -21.88 -13.27
CA GLN A 39 -7.14 -20.51 -13.80
C GLN A 39 -5.76 -20.21 -14.43
N GLU A 40 -5.19 -21.17 -15.14
CA GLU A 40 -3.86 -21.04 -15.77
C GLU A 40 -3.73 -19.81 -16.68
N ARG A 41 -4.77 -19.48 -17.44
CA ARG A 41 -4.76 -18.28 -18.30
C ARG A 41 -4.62 -17.00 -17.46
N ALA A 42 -5.34 -16.92 -16.35
CA ALA A 42 -5.32 -15.75 -15.48
C ALA A 42 -3.98 -15.63 -14.75
N GLN A 43 -3.40 -16.76 -14.34
CA GLN A 43 -2.04 -16.83 -13.81
C GLN A 43 -1.01 -16.23 -14.78
N ARG A 44 -0.95 -16.75 -16.01
CA ARG A 44 0.02 -16.29 -17.03
C ARG A 44 -0.14 -14.81 -17.34
N ALA A 45 -1.37 -14.30 -17.35
CA ALA A 45 -1.63 -12.88 -17.58
C ALA A 45 -1.07 -11.99 -16.45
N VAL A 46 -1.21 -12.44 -15.20
CA VAL A 46 -0.69 -11.74 -14.02
C VAL A 46 0.85 -11.79 -13.98
N GLU A 47 1.45 -12.95 -14.25
CA GLU A 47 2.90 -13.12 -14.37
C GLU A 47 3.50 -12.25 -15.49
N PHE A 48 2.86 -12.25 -16.67
CA PHE A 48 3.26 -11.39 -17.78
C PHE A 48 3.22 -9.91 -17.39
N ALA A 49 2.13 -9.46 -16.77
CA ALA A 49 2.02 -8.07 -16.37
C ALA A 49 3.05 -7.66 -15.29
N MET A 50 3.42 -8.56 -14.38
CA MET A 50 4.49 -8.32 -13.40
C MET A 50 5.90 -8.30 -14.02
N SER A 51 6.08 -8.90 -15.20
CA SER A 51 7.37 -8.87 -15.91
C SER A 51 7.66 -7.53 -16.61
N ILE A 52 6.64 -6.69 -16.80
CA ILE A 52 6.78 -5.36 -17.43
C ILE A 52 7.40 -4.39 -16.42
N LYS A 53 8.54 -3.79 -16.77
CA LYS A 53 9.29 -2.87 -15.89
C LYS A 53 8.88 -1.42 -16.09
N GLU A 54 8.32 -1.10 -17.26
CA GLU A 54 7.89 0.23 -17.63
C GLU A 54 6.61 0.64 -16.87
N LYS A 55 6.53 1.91 -16.52
CA LYS A 55 5.32 2.49 -15.90
C LYS A 55 4.24 2.70 -16.96
N GLY A 56 2.98 2.75 -16.51
CA GLY A 56 1.82 3.07 -17.35
C GLY A 56 0.92 1.89 -17.69
N TYR A 57 1.28 0.69 -17.24
CA TYR A 57 0.46 -0.51 -17.40
C TYR A 57 -0.34 -0.81 -16.14
N ASN A 58 -1.60 -1.20 -16.32
CA ASN A 58 -2.50 -1.61 -15.23
C ASN A 58 -3.11 -2.97 -15.59
N ILE A 59 -3.44 -3.76 -14.56
CA ILE A 59 -4.15 -5.04 -14.73
C ILE A 59 -5.61 -4.85 -14.35
N TYR A 60 -6.52 -5.38 -15.17
CA TYR A 60 -7.95 -5.45 -14.87
C TYR A 60 -8.41 -6.91 -14.85
N ALA A 61 -9.03 -7.34 -13.75
CA ALA A 61 -9.49 -8.71 -13.57
C ALA A 61 -11.01 -8.83 -13.81
N ILE A 62 -11.39 -9.57 -14.85
CA ILE A 62 -12.80 -9.84 -15.22
C ILE A 62 -13.18 -11.30 -14.93
N GLY A 63 -14.44 -11.52 -14.57
CA GLY A 63 -14.99 -12.85 -14.36
C GLY A 63 -16.24 -12.84 -13.49
N ARG A 64 -16.93 -13.98 -13.42
CA ARG A 64 -18.16 -14.14 -12.62
C ARG A 64 -17.94 -13.79 -11.15
N ASN A 65 -19.01 -13.41 -10.47
CA ASN A 65 -19.00 -13.19 -9.03
C ASN A 65 -18.78 -14.51 -8.29
N GLY A 66 -18.12 -14.46 -7.13
CA GLY A 66 -17.79 -15.65 -6.33
C GLY A 66 -16.49 -16.38 -6.70
N LEU A 67 -15.81 -16.02 -7.79
CA LEU A 67 -14.55 -16.67 -8.20
C LEU A 67 -13.31 -16.26 -7.39
N GLY A 68 -13.45 -15.43 -6.36
CA GLY A 68 -12.31 -15.00 -5.55
C GLY A 68 -11.26 -14.17 -6.30
N LYS A 69 -11.63 -13.45 -7.37
CA LYS A 69 -10.72 -12.67 -8.24
C LYS A 69 -9.72 -11.81 -7.46
N ARG A 70 -10.19 -11.09 -6.43
CA ARG A 70 -9.33 -10.26 -5.55
C ARG A 70 -8.32 -11.12 -4.79
N THR A 71 -8.79 -12.18 -4.15
CA THR A 71 -7.94 -13.11 -3.39
C THR A 71 -6.88 -13.75 -4.30
N MET A 72 -7.28 -14.14 -5.51
CA MET A 72 -6.40 -14.70 -6.53
C MET A 72 -5.26 -13.74 -6.89
N VAL A 73 -5.60 -12.50 -7.27
CA VAL A 73 -4.61 -11.49 -7.65
C VAL A 73 -3.68 -11.14 -6.48
N LEU A 74 -4.21 -10.95 -5.28
CA LEU A 74 -3.39 -10.67 -4.09
C LEU A 74 -2.43 -11.81 -3.75
N ARG A 75 -2.88 -13.08 -3.86
CA ARG A 75 -2.00 -14.24 -3.67
C ARG A 75 -0.84 -14.25 -4.65
N TYR A 76 -1.07 -13.95 -5.94
CA TYR A 76 0.02 -13.85 -6.91
C TYR A 76 0.96 -12.69 -6.59
N LEU A 77 0.43 -11.50 -6.30
CA LEU A 77 1.26 -10.34 -5.96
C LEU A 77 2.12 -10.59 -4.71
N ASN A 78 1.59 -11.28 -3.70
CA ASN A 78 2.33 -11.60 -2.46
C ASN A 78 3.40 -12.68 -2.64
N ARG A 79 3.28 -13.55 -3.66
CA ARG A 79 4.30 -14.57 -3.96
C ARG A 79 5.55 -13.96 -4.58
N HIS A 80 5.40 -12.84 -5.28
CA HIS A 80 6.54 -12.08 -5.77
C HIS A 80 7.05 -11.18 -4.63
N ASP A 81 8.36 -11.16 -4.46
CA ASP A 81 8.98 -10.24 -3.49
C ASP A 81 8.63 -8.80 -3.91
N PRO A 82 7.86 -8.05 -3.07
CA PRO A 82 7.52 -6.66 -3.35
C PRO A 82 8.75 -5.78 -3.61
N ASN A 83 9.91 -6.20 -3.08
CA ASN A 83 11.17 -5.47 -3.13
C ASN A 83 12.26 -6.19 -3.97
N GLY A 84 11.95 -7.34 -4.58
CA GLY A 84 12.93 -8.26 -5.17
C GLY A 84 13.73 -7.73 -6.36
N ASN A 85 13.39 -6.55 -6.87
CA ASN A 85 14.03 -5.91 -8.02
C ASN A 85 14.66 -4.54 -7.69
N GLY A 86 14.99 -4.28 -6.42
CA GLY A 86 15.77 -3.08 -6.06
C GLY A 86 14.98 -1.76 -6.11
N HIS A 87 13.65 -1.82 -6.11
CA HIS A 87 12.84 -0.61 -5.95
C HIS A 87 12.81 -0.21 -4.47
N THR A 88 13.55 0.83 -4.15
CA THR A 88 13.55 1.43 -2.81
C THR A 88 12.15 1.94 -2.50
N LEU A 89 11.55 1.44 -1.41
CA LEU A 89 10.35 2.03 -0.85
C LEU A 89 10.69 3.41 -0.27
N TYR A 90 9.75 4.34 -0.41
CA TYR A 90 9.89 5.69 0.11
C TYR A 90 8.69 6.05 0.95
N ASP A 91 8.94 6.76 2.04
CA ASP A 91 7.89 7.42 2.81
C ASP A 91 7.56 8.73 2.09
N TRP A 92 6.31 8.88 1.66
CA TRP A 92 5.81 10.09 1.03
C TRP A 92 5.09 10.95 2.05
N CYS A 93 5.62 12.15 2.31
CA CYS A 93 5.07 13.06 3.31
C CYS A 93 4.57 14.34 2.65
N TYR A 94 3.30 14.69 2.90
CA TYR A 94 2.77 16.00 2.54
C TYR A 94 3.13 17.02 3.62
N VAL A 95 3.73 18.11 3.21
CA VAL A 95 4.08 19.24 4.09
C VAL A 95 3.34 20.50 3.69
N SER A 96 3.09 21.36 4.68
CA SER A 96 2.47 22.66 4.44
C SER A 96 3.33 23.48 3.50
N ASN A 97 2.68 24.12 2.53
CA ASN A 97 3.32 25.06 1.64
C ASN A 97 2.97 26.49 2.11
N PHE A 98 3.94 27.17 2.70
CA PHE A 98 3.75 28.53 3.23
C PHE A 98 3.49 29.58 2.14
N ASP A 99 3.90 29.32 0.91
CA ASP A 99 3.64 30.21 -0.24
C ASP A 99 2.21 30.06 -0.75
N ASN A 100 1.67 28.83 -0.71
CA ASN A 100 0.34 28.51 -1.20
C ASN A 100 -0.30 27.37 -0.39
N SER A 101 -1.17 27.74 0.55
CA SER A 101 -1.83 26.80 1.47
C SER A 101 -2.73 25.76 0.78
N ARG A 102 -3.21 26.03 -0.44
CA ARG A 102 -4.05 25.09 -1.21
C ARG A 102 -3.25 24.04 -1.95
N SER A 103 -1.92 24.17 -2.01
CA SER A 103 -1.05 23.26 -2.74
C SER A 103 0.05 22.73 -1.83
N PRO A 104 -0.21 21.67 -1.04
CA PRO A 104 0.82 21.07 -0.18
C PRO A 104 2.00 20.59 -1.01
N LYS A 105 3.21 20.68 -0.44
CA LYS A 105 4.44 20.18 -1.07
C LYS A 105 4.63 18.72 -0.67
N VAL A 106 5.23 17.92 -1.55
CA VAL A 106 5.50 16.50 -1.31
C VAL A 106 6.98 16.31 -1.04
N LEU A 107 7.30 15.63 0.06
CA LEU A 107 8.64 15.16 0.38
C LEU A 107 8.74 13.65 0.14
N LYS A 108 9.84 13.25 -0.50
CA LYS A 108 10.22 11.86 -0.72
C LYS A 108 11.32 11.50 0.29
N LEU A 109 11.00 10.67 1.27
CA LEU A 109 11.93 10.26 2.32
C LEU A 109 12.29 8.77 2.19
N PRO A 110 13.47 8.34 2.66
CA PRO A 110 13.79 6.92 2.76
C PRO A 110 12.74 6.19 3.61
N ALA A 111 12.43 4.94 3.27
CA ALA A 111 11.47 4.12 4.00
C ALA A 111 11.76 4.12 5.52
N GLY A 112 10.72 4.35 6.32
CA GLY A 112 10.78 4.39 7.78
C GLY A 112 11.23 5.71 8.39
N SER A 113 11.66 6.69 7.58
CA SER A 113 12.15 7.99 8.07
C SER A 113 11.03 9.04 8.24
N GLY A 114 9.83 8.80 7.72
CA GLY A 114 8.73 9.76 7.78
C GLY A 114 8.19 10.00 9.19
N LEU A 115 8.10 8.94 10.00
CA LEU A 115 7.62 9.05 11.37
C LEU A 115 8.61 9.78 12.31
N PRO A 116 9.93 9.47 12.29
CA PRO A 116 10.93 10.28 12.98
C PRO A 116 10.88 11.75 12.56
N PHE A 117 10.88 12.02 11.25
CA PHE A 117 10.83 13.39 10.72
C PHE A 117 9.64 14.19 11.25
N LYS A 118 8.45 13.58 11.27
CA LYS A 118 7.25 14.20 11.85
C LYS A 118 7.47 14.61 13.31
N LYS A 119 8.01 13.71 14.14
CA LYS A 119 8.26 13.97 15.56
C LYS A 119 9.25 15.11 15.77
N ASP A 120 10.31 15.15 14.96
CA ASP A 120 11.32 16.19 15.02
C ASP A 120 10.74 17.57 14.68
N ILE A 121 9.91 17.65 13.63
CA ILE A 121 9.19 18.87 13.26
C ILE A 121 8.22 19.31 14.36
N GLU A 122 7.46 18.40 14.95
CA GLU A 122 6.58 18.73 16.07
C GLU A 122 7.35 19.29 17.28
N GLN A 123 8.51 18.71 17.60
CA GLN A 123 9.36 19.20 18.67
C GLN A 123 9.97 20.56 18.34
N LEU A 124 10.41 20.75 17.09
CA LEU A 124 10.93 22.03 16.60
C LEU A 124 9.86 23.12 16.72
N MET A 125 8.63 22.87 16.28
CA MET A 125 7.53 23.84 16.39
C MET A 125 7.25 24.22 17.85
N LYS A 126 7.21 23.23 18.76
CA LYS A 126 7.04 23.50 20.21
C LYS A 126 8.15 24.40 20.77
N ARG A 127 9.39 24.23 20.31
CA ARG A 127 10.53 25.07 20.72
C ARG A 127 10.39 26.48 20.13
N LEU A 128 10.12 26.59 18.83
CA LEU A 128 10.01 27.86 18.12
C LEU A 128 8.91 28.76 18.69
N VAL A 129 7.75 28.19 19.03
CA VAL A 129 6.64 28.95 19.63
C VAL A 129 7.04 29.62 20.96
N LYS A 130 7.98 29.03 21.71
CA LYS A 130 8.50 29.60 22.96
C LYS A 130 9.71 30.51 22.72
N SER A 131 10.64 30.10 21.87
CA SER A 131 11.92 30.79 21.68
C SER A 131 11.79 32.06 20.85
N LEU A 132 10.85 32.12 19.90
CA LEU A 132 10.66 33.30 19.05
C LEU A 132 10.24 34.52 19.89
N PRO A 133 9.17 34.47 20.71
CA PRO A 133 8.82 35.61 21.57
C PRO A 133 9.98 36.05 22.48
N LEU A 134 10.65 35.10 23.13
CA LEU A 134 11.78 35.38 24.03
C LEU A 134 12.97 36.04 23.32
N ALA A 135 13.23 35.67 22.06
CA ALA A 135 14.31 36.27 21.29
C ALA A 135 14.00 37.74 20.93
N PHE A 136 12.72 38.09 20.76
CA PHE A 136 12.27 39.45 20.50
C PHE A 136 12.03 40.27 21.77
N ASP A 137 11.93 39.62 22.92
CA ASP A 137 11.73 40.27 24.22
C ASP A 137 13.06 40.64 24.87
N ASN A 138 13.83 41.51 24.21
CA ASN A 138 15.08 42.04 24.75
C ASN A 138 15.21 43.54 24.46
N GLU A 139 15.81 44.29 25.40
CA GLU A 139 15.97 45.75 25.30
C GLU A 139 16.76 46.19 24.05
N MET A 140 17.72 45.38 23.61
CA MET A 140 18.51 45.63 22.40
C MET A 140 17.63 45.60 21.13
N TYR A 141 16.62 44.75 21.09
CA TYR A 141 15.66 44.65 19.99
C TYR A 141 14.71 45.85 20.00
N TYR A 142 14.16 46.21 21.16
CA TYR A 142 13.27 47.38 21.30
C TYR A 142 13.98 48.68 20.90
N SER A 143 15.19 48.93 21.44
CA SER A 143 15.97 50.12 21.11
C SER A 143 16.31 50.22 19.63
N ARG A 144 16.67 49.09 18.99
CA ARG A 144 16.96 49.05 17.55
C ARG A 144 15.71 49.27 16.71
N ALA A 145 14.57 48.71 17.11
CA ALA A 145 13.29 48.92 16.45
C ALA A 145 12.82 50.37 16.52
N ASP A 146 12.94 51.02 17.69
CA ASP A 146 12.55 52.43 17.85
C ASP A 146 13.47 53.37 17.07
N LYS A 147 14.78 53.09 17.05
CA LYS A 147 15.73 53.84 16.21
C LYS A 147 15.39 53.72 14.72
N LEU A 148 14.96 52.53 14.26
CA LEU A 148 14.52 52.32 12.89
C LEU A 148 13.22 53.08 12.57
N LYS A 149 12.26 53.10 13.51
CA LYS A 149 11.02 53.85 13.37
C LYS A 149 11.27 55.36 13.25
N GLN A 150 12.17 55.90 14.07
CA GLN A 150 12.54 57.33 13.99
C GLN A 150 13.15 57.67 12.63
N GLN A 151 14.08 56.86 12.12
CA GLN A 151 14.68 57.05 10.80
C GLN A 151 13.68 56.99 9.64
N LEU A 152 12.61 56.19 9.79
CA LEU A 152 11.53 56.12 8.81
C LEU A 152 10.56 57.30 8.89
N ALA A 153 10.38 57.90 10.07
CA ALA A 153 9.50 59.06 10.27
C ALA A 153 10.16 60.39 9.86
N GLU A 154 11.49 60.45 9.86
CA GLU A 154 12.28 61.60 9.40
C GLU A 154 12.48 61.64 7.88
N LYS A 155 12.08 60.59 7.15
CA LYS A 155 12.08 60.49 5.68
C LYS A 155 10.69 60.70 5.11
#